data_AF-A0A8J3DIH8-F1
#
_entry.id   AF-A0A8J3DIH8-F1
#
_cell.length_a   1.000
_cell.length_b   1.000
_cell.length_c   1.000
_cell.angle_alpha   90.00
_cell.angle_beta   90.00
_cell.angle_gamma   90.00
#
_symmetry.space_group_name_H-M   'P 1'
#
loop_
_entity.id
_entity.type
_entity.pdbx_description
1 polymer ?
#
loop_
_entity_poly.entity_id
_entity_poly.type
_entity_poly.pdbx_seq_one_letter_code
_entity_poly.pdbx_strand_id
1 'polypeptide(L)' 'MICWTQENLAEAAGVSRSTIKDFEAGRHDLQRATESQILSALRDAGINLIWREDGTVGATIRLSPASCGGSS' A
#
# COMPACT_ATOMS: atom_id res chain seq x y z
N MET A 1 -0.68 -13.87 1.87
CA MET A 1 -1.67 -12.90 1.34
C MET A 1 -1.72 -11.76 2.33
N ILE A 2 -1.47 -10.51 1.91
CA ILE A 2 -1.67 -9.35 2.80
C ILE A 2 -3.16 -9.00 2.73
N CYS A 3 -3.97 -9.56 3.64
CA CYS A 3 -5.42 -9.32 3.70
C CYS A 3 -5.70 -7.90 4.22
N TRP A 4 -5.13 -6.89 3.58
CA TRP A 4 -5.26 -5.50 3.99
C TRP A 4 -6.44 -4.86 3.30
N THR A 5 -7.32 -4.31 4.13
CA THR A 5 -8.35 -3.36 3.69
C THR A 5 -7.72 -1.97 3.53
N GLN A 6 -8.46 -1.03 2.91
CA GLN A 6 -8.06 0.39 2.89
C GLN A 6 -7.76 0.94 4.29
N GLU A 7 -8.47 0.47 5.33
CA GLU A 7 -8.23 0.87 6.72
C GLU A 7 -6.91 0.35 7.25
N ASN A 8 -6.55 -0.91 6.94
CA ASN A 8 -5.25 -1.45 7.35
C ASN A 8 -4.08 -0.71 6.69
N LEU A 9 -4.21 -0.37 5.40
CA LEU A 9 -3.19 0.42 4.71
C LEU A 9 -3.10 1.85 5.26
N ALA A 10 -4.25 2.47 5.57
CA ALA A 10 -4.30 3.80 6.15
C ALA A 10 -3.61 3.83 7.53
N GLU A 11 -3.90 2.85 8.38
CA GLU A 11 -3.27 2.70 9.69
C GLU A 11 -1.76 2.48 9.56
N ALA A 12 -1.33 1.55 8.71
CA ALA A 12 0.09 1.23 8.49
C ALA A 12 0.88 2.42 7.90
N ALA A 13 0.26 3.22 7.03
CA ALA A 13 0.89 4.40 6.43
C ALA A 13 0.76 5.67 7.29
N GLY A 14 -0.03 5.65 8.37
CA GLY A 14 -0.28 6.82 9.21
C GLY A 14 -1.02 7.94 8.49
N VAL A 15 -1.96 7.59 7.59
CA VAL A 15 -2.77 8.53 6.80
C VAL A 15 -4.25 8.24 6.98
N SER A 16 -5.11 9.17 6.56
CA SER A 16 -6.56 8.97 6.61
C SER A 16 -7.04 7.99 5.53
N ARG A 17 -8.10 7.22 5.82
CA ARG A 17 -8.76 6.34 4.83
C ARG A 17 -9.18 7.10 3.56
N SER A 18 -9.66 8.34 3.69
CA SER A 18 -10.00 9.19 2.54
C SER A 18 -8.78 9.46 1.64
N THR A 19 -7.58 9.65 2.24
CA THR A 19 -6.33 9.82 1.50
C THR A 19 -5.97 8.58 0.67
N ILE A 20 -6.16 7.38 1.24
CA ILE A 20 -5.99 6.12 0.50
C ILE A 20 -6.99 6.01 -0.65
N LYS A 21 -8.27 6.34 -0.39
CA LYS A 21 -9.32 6.32 -1.41
C LYS A 21 -9.04 7.30 -2.56
N ASP A 22 -8.57 8.50 -2.25
CA ASP A 22 -8.22 9.51 -3.26
C ASP A 22 -7.00 9.10 -4.07
N PHE A 23 -6.01 8.45 -3.43
CA PHE A 23 -4.87 7.85 -4.10
C PHE A 23 -5.29 6.74 -5.08
N GLU A 24 -6.07 5.77 -4.64
CA GLU A 24 -6.55 4.67 -5.48
C GLU A 24 -7.42 5.16 -6.65
N ALA A 25 -8.15 6.25 -6.46
CA ALA A 25 -8.98 6.86 -7.48
C ALA A 25 -8.19 7.74 -8.48
N GLY A 26 -6.88 7.93 -8.27
CA GLY A 26 -6.04 8.79 -9.11
C GLY A 26 -6.52 10.23 -9.19
N ARG A 27 -7.29 10.70 -8.20
CA ARG A 27 -7.97 12.00 -8.25
C ARG A 27 -7.06 13.18 -7.93
N HIS A 28 -5.91 12.93 -7.31
CA HIS A 28 -4.95 13.95 -6.93
C HIS A 28 -3.52 13.42 -7.08
N ASP A 29 -2.62 14.28 -7.57
CA ASP A 29 -1.18 14.05 -7.40
C ASP A 29 -0.91 13.98 -5.89
N LEU A 30 -0.47 12.81 -5.41
CA LEU A 30 -0.13 12.65 -4.00
C LEU A 30 0.94 13.68 -3.65
N GLN A 31 0.80 14.30 -2.48
CA GLN A 31 1.95 14.99 -1.91
C GLN A 31 3.06 13.96 -1.74
N ARG A 32 4.28 14.28 -2.22
CA ARG A 32 5.44 13.37 -2.17
C ARG A 32 5.69 12.74 -0.79
N ALA A 33 5.32 13.45 0.28
CA ALA A 33 5.37 12.92 1.65
C ALA A 33 4.41 11.75 1.88
N THR A 34 3.14 11.92 1.51
CA THR A 34 2.09 10.89 1.62
C THR A 34 2.41 9.67 0.75
N GLU A 35 2.93 9.90 -0.46
CA GLU A 35 3.43 8.83 -1.32
C GLU A 35 4.52 8.03 -0.59
N SER A 36 5.56 8.71 -0.07
CA SER A 36 6.63 8.05 0.68
C SER A 36 6.13 7.23 1.87
N GLN A 37 5.09 7.68 2.58
CA GLN A 37 4.49 6.93 3.69
C GLN A 37 3.82 5.64 3.22
N ILE A 38 3.03 5.72 2.15
CA ILE A 38 2.35 4.56 1.57
C ILE A 38 3.38 3.54 1.05
N LEU A 39 4.40 4.00 0.30
CA LEU A 39 5.44 3.09 -0.20
C LEU A 39 6.25 2.45 0.94
N SER A 40 6.48 3.17 2.03
CA SER A 40 7.15 2.64 3.22
C SER A 40 6.31 1.57 3.92
N ALA A 41 5.00 1.80 4.10
CA ALA A 41 4.09 0.82 4.69
C ALA A 41 3.99 -0.46 3.86
N LEU A 42 3.93 -0.33 2.53
CA LEU A 42 3.96 -1.46 1.61
C LEU A 42 5.28 -2.24 1.71
N ARG A 43 6.41 -1.54 1.80
CA ARG A 43 7.73 -2.17 1.98
C ARG A 43 7.83 -2.94 3.28
N ASP A 44 7.34 -2.38 4.38
CA ASP A 44 7.30 -3.03 5.70
C ASP A 44 6.40 -4.29 5.68
N ALA A 45 5.29 -4.24 4.94
CA ALA A 45 4.42 -5.38 4.69
C ALA A 45 5.06 -6.48 3.81
N GLY A 46 6.29 -6.29 3.35
CA GLY A 46 7.02 -7.23 2.49
C GLY A 46 6.70 -7.09 1.00
N ILE A 47 6.14 -5.95 0.56
CA ILE A 47 5.89 -5.63 -0.85
C ILE A 47 7.07 -4.81 -1.37
N ASN A 48 7.77 -5.34 -2.38
CA ASN A 48 8.89 -4.64 -2.98
C ASN A 48 8.49 -4.09 -4.35
N LEU A 49 8.50 -2.76 -4.48
CA LEU A 49 8.20 -2.04 -5.71
C LEU A 49 9.38 -2.14 -6.69
N ILE A 50 9.06 -2.32 -7.96
CA ILE A 50 10.00 -2.45 -9.07
C ILE A 50 9.65 -1.36 -10.09
N TRP A 51 10.54 -0.40 -10.24
CA TRP A 51 10.42 0.63 -11.26
C TRP A 51 10.96 0.09 -12.59
N ARG A 52 10.18 0.23 -13.65
CA ARG A 52 10.58 -0.13 -15.01
C ARG A 52 11.13 1.10 -15.73
N GLU A 53 11.98 0.85 -16.73
CA GLU A 53 12.62 1.89 -17.55
C GLU A 53 11.62 2.71 -18.38
N ASP A 54 10.43 2.15 -18.66
CA ASP A 54 9.32 2.82 -19.34
C ASP A 54 8.49 3.73 -18.40
N GLY A 55 8.94 3.91 -17.15
CA GLY A 55 8.25 4.72 -16.15
C GLY A 55 7.05 4.02 -15.50
N THR A 56 6.79 2.75 -15.83
CA THR A 56 5.74 1.97 -15.16
C THR A 56 6.24 1.36 -13.85
N VAL A 57 5.32 1.11 -12.92
CA VAL A 57 5.63 0.48 -11.63
C VAL A 57 5.03 -0.92 -11.58
N GLY A 58 5.87 -1.90 -11.21
CA GLY A 58 5.46 -3.25 -10.82
C GLY A 58 5.68 -3.48 -9.32
N ALA A 59 5.10 -4.54 -8.78
CA ALA A 59 5.33 -4.93 -7.38
C ALA A 59 5.57 -6.44 -7.28
N THR A 60 6.49 -6.84 -6.41
CA THR A 60 6.67 -8.23 -5.99
C THR A 60 6.08 -8.42 -4.61
N ILE A 61 5.28 -9.46 -4.48
CA ILE A 61 4.61 -9.81 -3.22
C ILE A 61 5.07 -11.21 -2.86
N ARG A 62 5.70 -11.36 -1.68
CA ARG A 62 5.98 -12.70 -1.15
C ARG A 62 4.71 -13.22 -0.51
N LEU A 63 4.07 -14.20 -1.16
CA LEU A 63 2.88 -14.85 -0.63
C LEU A 63 3.30 -15.91 0.40
N SER A 64 3.23 -15.56 1.68
CA SER A 64 3.15 -16.57 2.75
C SER A 64 1.71 -17.09 2.85
N PRO A 65 1.50 -18.40 3.13
CA PRO A 65 0.17 -18.90 3.47
C PRO A 65 -0.32 -18.14 4.71
N ALA A 66 -1.39 -17.36 4.56
CA ALA A 66 -1.93 -16.57 5.64
C ALA A 66 -2.89 -17.44 6.46
N SER A 67 -2.62 -17.59 7.76
CA SER A 67 -3.68 -17.82 8.74
C SER A 67 -4.48 -16.52 8.83
N CYS A 68 -5.54 -16.43 8.04
CA CYS A 68 -6.49 -15.33 8.05
C CYS A 68 -7.23 -15.37 9.39
N GLY A 69 -6.64 -14.78 10.43
CA GLY A 69 -7.23 -14.66 11.74
C GLY A 69 -8.36 -13.64 11.70
N GLY A 70 -9.58 -14.10 11.44
CA GLY A 70 -10.78 -13.35 11.80
C GLY A 70 -10.82 -13.24 13.32
N SER A 71 -10.74 -12.02 13.83
CA SER A 71 -11.14 -11.74 15.22
C SER A 71 -12.45 -10.95 15.15
N SER A 72 -13.44 -11.56 15.79
CA SER A 72 -14.82 -11.10 16.00
C SER A 72 -14.91 -9.85 16.85
#